data_AF-A0A3G6T439-F1
#
_entry.id   AF-A0A3G6T439-F1
#
_cell.length_a   1.000
_cell.length_b   1.000
_cell.length_c   1.000
_cell.angle_alpha   90.00
_cell.angle_beta   90.00
_cell.angle_gamma   90.00
#
_symmetry.space_group_name_H-M   'P 1'
#
loop_
_entity.id
_entity.type
_entity.pdbx_description
1 polymer ?
#
loop_
_entity_poly.entity_id
_entity_poly.type
_entity_poly.pdbx_seq_one_letter_code
_entity_poly.pdbx_strand_id
1 'polypeptide(L)'
;MDYNNAYNRVQQLKKFYKNLIWFGIVSAIIIGNDWFNDELHYRIFGGHLFLAIWALFLGIKAVSLFIFNDEWEKEMMRKETQKNKKAIDF
;
A
#
# COMPACT_ATOMS: atom_id res chain seq x y z
N MET A 1 -13.42 -14.99 15.79
CA MET A 1 -12.88 -14.17 14.69
C MET A 1 -13.78 -12.95 14.60
N ASP A 2 -13.23 -11.74 14.71
CA ASP A 2 -14.07 -10.54 14.74
C ASP A 2 -14.52 -10.21 13.32
N TYR A 3 -15.80 -10.45 13.03
CA TYR A 3 -16.40 -10.30 11.70
C TYR A 3 -16.21 -8.88 11.15
N ASN A 4 -16.24 -7.89 12.04
CA ASN A 4 -16.08 -6.49 11.68
C ASN A 4 -14.66 -6.21 11.14
N ASN A 5 -13.66 -6.91 11.69
CA ASN A 5 -12.28 -6.76 11.25
C ASN A 5 -12.04 -7.39 9.88
N ALA A 6 -12.56 -8.61 9.66
CA ALA A 6 -12.51 -9.27 8.36
C ALA A 6 -13.20 -8.45 7.26
N TYR A 7 -14.36 -7.86 7.56
CA TYR A 7 -15.09 -7.00 6.62
C TYR A 7 -14.29 -5.74 6.24
N ASN A 8 -13.71 -5.06 7.23
CA ASN A 8 -12.89 -3.87 6.99
C ASN A 8 -11.66 -4.18 6.14
N ARG A 9 -11.00 -5.33 6.37
CA ARG A 9 -9.85 -5.77 5.56
C ARG A 9 -10.23 -5.99 4.10
N VAL A 10 -11.34 -6.67 3.83
CA VAL A 10 -11.81 -6.89 2.44
C VAL A 10 -12.10 -5.56 1.74
N GLN A 11 -12.71 -4.60 2.45
CA GLN A 11 -12.97 -3.26 1.91
C GLN A 11 -11.67 -2.51 1.58
N GLN A 12 -10.65 -2.60 2.44
CA GLN A 12 -9.34 -2.00 2.17
C GLN A 12 -8.64 -2.66 0.99
N LEU A 13 -8.67 -3.99 0.90
CA LEU A 13 -8.14 -4.75 -0.24
C LEU A 13 -8.81 -4.31 -1.55
N LYS A 14 -10.14 -4.21 -1.56
CA LYS A 14 -10.91 -3.78 -2.75
C LYS A 14 -10.52 -2.38 -3.21
N LYS A 15 -10.33 -1.44 -2.27
CA LYS A 15 -9.86 -0.09 -2.56
C LYS A 15 -8.43 -0.09 -3.09
N PHE A 16 -7.55 -0.92 -2.53
CA PHE A 16 -6.18 -1.06 -2.98
C PHE A 16 -6.11 -1.61 -4.41
N TYR A 17 -6.82 -2.69 -4.73
CA TYR A 17 -6.87 -3.25 -6.08
C TYR A 17 -7.42 -2.24 -7.09
N LYS A 18 -8.45 -1.46 -6.74
CA LYS A 18 -8.95 -0.40 -7.62
C LYS A 18 -7.88 0.65 -7.92
N ASN A 19 -7.10 1.05 -6.90
CA ASN A 19 -6.01 2.00 -7.08
C ASN A 19 -4.85 1.42 -7.90
N LEU A 20 -4.55 0.13 -7.72
CA LEU A 20 -3.52 -0.58 -8.46
C LEU A 20 -3.86 -0.71 -9.95
N ILE A 21 -5.13 -1.01 -10.27
CA ILE A 21 -5.62 -1.04 -11.66
C ILE A 21 -5.48 0.34 -12.29
N TRP A 22 -5.91 1.40 -11.59
CA TRP A 22 -5.82 2.76 -12.10
C TRP A 22 -4.37 3.18 -12.35
N PHE A 23 -3.48 2.84 -11.43
CA PHE A 23 -2.04 3.01 -11.60
C PHE A 23 -1.53 2.29 -12.85
N GLY A 24 -1.87 1.00 -13.02
CA GLY A 24 -1.45 0.24 -14.20
C GLY A 24 -1.91 0.86 -15.53
N ILE A 25 -3.15 1.34 -15.59
CA ILE A 25 -3.68 2.03 -16.78
C ILE A 25 -2.90 3.32 -17.05
N VAL A 26 -2.71 4.17 -16.04
CA VAL A 26 -1.99 5.45 -16.20
C VAL A 26 -0.52 5.22 -16.57
N SER A 27 0.15 4.25 -15.94
CA SER A 27 1.51 3.87 -16.28
C SER A 27 1.63 3.37 -17.73
N ALA A 28 0.71 2.52 -18.18
CA ALA A 28 0.71 2.03 -19.56
C ALA A 28 0.54 3.15 -20.58
N ILE A 29 -0.32 4.13 -20.30
CA ILE A 29 -0.50 5.30 -21.19
C ILE A 29 0.77 6.15 -21.25
N ILE A 30 1.38 6.47 -20.11
CA ILE A 30 2.57 7.32 -20.05
C ILE A 30 3.76 6.63 -20.72
N ILE A 31 4.03 5.37 -20.36
CA ILE A 31 5.15 4.60 -20.92
C ILE A 31 4.91 4.29 -22.40
N GLY A 32 3.68 3.93 -22.77
CA GLY A 32 3.31 3.66 -24.16
C GLY A 32 3.44 4.90 -25.04
N ASN A 33 2.99 6.07 -24.56
CA ASN A 33 3.15 7.33 -25.28
C ASN A 33 4.62 7.67 -25.51
N ASP A 34 5.49 7.44 -24.55
CA ASP A 34 6.93 7.67 -24.71
C ASP A 34 7.57 6.68 -25.69
N TRP A 35 7.11 5.42 -25.72
CA TRP A 35 7.58 4.41 -26.66
C TRP A 35 7.22 4.74 -28.12
N PHE A 36 6.02 5.26 -28.37
CA PHE A 36 5.54 5.52 -29.73
C PHE A 36 6.05 6.83 -30.35
N ASN A 37 6.48 7.81 -29.55
CA ASN A 37 6.76 9.15 -30.06
C ASN A 37 8.19 9.39 -30.56
N ASP A 38 9.13 8.43 -30.45
CA ASP A 38 10.54 8.47 -30.92
C ASP A 38 11.39 9.71 -30.55
N GLU A 39 10.80 10.76 -29.99
CA GLU A 39 11.48 11.84 -29.30
C GLU A 39 11.89 11.34 -27.92
N LEU A 40 13.07 10.71 -27.89
CA LEU A 40 13.96 10.59 -26.73
C LEU A 40 14.35 11.97 -26.15
N HIS A 41 13.53 13.01 -26.30
CA HIS A 41 13.60 14.18 -25.46
C HIS A 41 12.97 13.85 -24.12
N TYR A 42 13.83 13.28 -23.27
CA TYR A 42 13.83 13.21 -21.81
C TYR A 42 12.88 14.22 -21.14
N ARG A 43 11.56 14.03 -21.26
CA ARG A 43 10.54 14.69 -20.43
C ARG A 43 10.33 13.90 -19.14
N ILE A 44 11.42 13.33 -18.63
CA ILE A 44 11.52 12.53 -17.41
C ILE A 44 11.03 13.32 -16.19
N PHE A 45 11.05 14.65 -16.26
CA PHE A 45 10.80 15.51 -15.12
C PHE A 45 9.33 15.61 -14.67
N GLY A 46 8.36 15.13 -15.46
CA GLY A 46 6.93 15.22 -15.12
C GLY A 46 6.26 13.89 -14.79
N GLY A 47 5.93 13.13 -15.84
CA GLY A 47 5.08 11.94 -15.73
C GLY A 47 5.75 10.78 -15.00
N HIS A 48 7.03 10.53 -15.25
CA HIS A 48 7.77 9.41 -14.66
C HIS A 48 8.03 9.61 -13.16
N LEU A 49 8.34 10.83 -12.73
CA LEU A 49 8.51 11.13 -11.30
C LEU A 49 7.20 10.95 -10.53
N PHE A 50 6.07 11.37 -11.11
CA PHE A 50 4.75 11.13 -10.54
C PHE A 50 4.45 9.63 -10.41
N LEU A 51 4.73 8.84 -11.44
CA LEU A 51 4.57 7.39 -11.39
C LEU A 51 5.45 6.75 -10.32
N ALA A 52 6.70 7.20 -10.16
CA ALA A 52 7.61 6.66 -9.15
C ALA A 52 7.11 6.92 -7.71
N ILE A 53 6.65 8.14 -7.42
CA ILE A 53 6.09 8.50 -6.11
C ILE A 53 4.81 7.71 -5.84
N TRP A 54 3.93 7.59 -6.83
CA TRP A 54 2.68 6.85 -6.68
C TRP A 54 2.94 5.33 -6.51
N ALA A 55 3.92 4.78 -7.22
CA ALA A 55 4.37 3.41 -7.05
C ALA A 55 4.92 3.15 -5.64
N LEU A 56 5.72 4.08 -5.10
CA LEU A 56 6.24 3.99 -3.73
C LEU A 56 5.09 3.91 -2.72
N PHE A 57 4.07 4.77 -2.87
CA PHE A 57 2.91 4.78 -1.99
C PHE A 57 2.09 3.47 -2.08
N LEU A 58 1.96 2.90 -3.28
CA LEU A 58 1.34 1.59 -3.48
C LEU A 58 2.16 0.47 -2.85
N GLY A 59 3.49 0.53 -2.95
CA GLY A 59 4.40 -0.42 -2.31
C GLY A 59 4.26 -0.43 -0.78
N ILE A 60 4.23 0.76 -0.16
CA ILE A 60 3.99 0.90 1.28
C ILE A 60 2.63 0.32 1.67
N LYS A 61 1.58 0.61 0.88
CA LYS A 61 0.23 0.04 1.13
C LYS A 61 0.18 -1.47 0.95
N ALA A 62 0.90 -2.02 -0.01
CA ALA A 62 0.99 -3.46 -0.21
C ALA A 62 1.66 -4.13 0.98
N VAL A 63 2.80 -3.62 1.43
CA VAL A 63 3.49 -4.11 2.63
C VAL A 63 2.57 -4.04 3.86
N SER A 64 1.86 -2.92 4.04
CA SER A 64 0.89 -2.77 5.13
C SER A 64 -0.26 -3.78 5.05
N LEU A 65 -0.83 -4.03 3.87
CA LEU A 65 -1.99 -4.93 3.73
C LEU A 65 -1.62 -6.41 3.79
N PHE A 66 -0.43 -6.77 3.31
CA PHE A 66 -0.02 -8.17 3.17
C PHE A 66 0.95 -8.65 4.27
N ILE A 67 1.88 -7.80 4.72
CA ILE A 67 2.90 -8.18 5.72
C ILE A 67 2.44 -7.85 7.14
N PHE A 68 1.89 -6.65 7.35
CA PHE A 68 1.32 -6.24 8.64
C PHE A 68 -0.11 -6.79 8.80
N ASN A 69 -0.24 -8.12 8.71
CA ASN A 69 -1.52 -8.80 8.90
C ASN A 69 -2.09 -8.56 10.31
N ASP A 70 -3.40 -8.78 10.47
CA ASP A 70 -4.15 -8.73 11.74
C ASP A 70 -3.41 -9.44 12.87
N GLU A 71 -2.72 -10.55 12.58
CA GLU A 71 -1.95 -11.30 13.57
C GLU A 71 -0.75 -10.53 14.11
N TRP A 72 -0.01 -9.80 13.27
CA TRP A 72 1.10 -8.97 13.72
C TRP A 72 0.58 -7.81 14.59
N GLU A 73 -0.53 -7.18 14.16
CA GLU A 73 -1.15 -6.08 14.90
C GLU A 73 -1.67 -6.55 16.26
N LYS A 74 -2.36 -7.71 16.28
CA LYS A 74 -2.85 -8.34 17.51
C LYS A 74 -1.72 -8.76 18.44
N GLU A 75 -0.61 -9.23 17.89
CA GLU A 75 0.58 -9.63 18.65
C GLU A 75 1.31 -8.41 19.25
N MET A 76 1.42 -7.30 18.51
CA MET A 76 1.97 -6.04 19.04
C MET A 76 1.08 -5.46 20.15
N MET A 77 -0.24 -5.41 19.93
CA MET A 77 -1.20 -4.97 20.94
C MET A 77 -1.14 -5.85 22.20
N ARG A 78 -1.03 -7.17 22.05
CA ARG A 78 -0.85 -8.11 23.16
C ARG A 78 0.46 -7.86 23.91
N LYS A 79 1.58 -7.63 23.21
CA LYS A 79 2.89 -7.34 23.83
C LYS A 79 2.88 -6.02 24.61
N GLU A 80 2.28 -4.97 24.07
CA GLU A 80 2.07 -3.68 24.73
C GLU A 80 1.19 -3.84 25.99
N THR A 81 0.07 -4.55 25.87
CA THR A 81 -0.86 -4.78 26.99
C THR A 81 -0.23 -5.62 28.10
N GLN A 82 0.59 -6.63 27.75
CA GLN A 82 1.32 -7.45 28.73
C GLN A 82 2.46 -6.69 29.43
N LYS A 83 3.14 -5.76 28.73
CA LYS A 83 4.10 -4.85 29.37
C LYS A 83 3.42 -3.96 30.41
N ASN A 84 2.22 -3.46 30.10
CA ASN A 84 1.44 -2.63 31.02
C ASN A 84 0.92 -3.43 32.24
N LYS A 85 0.53 -4.70 32.04
CA LYS A 85 0.06 -5.59 33.12
C LYS A 85 1.15 -6.00 34.12
N LYS A 86 2.43 -6.02 33.74
CA LYS A 86 3.54 -6.31 34.66
C LYS A 86 3.92 -5.14 35.58
N ALA A 87 3.35 -3.96 35.37
CA ALA A 87 3.63 -2.78 36.19
C ALA A 87 2.75 -2.68 37.45
N ILE A 88 1.84 -3.62 37.67
CA ILE A 88 0.98 -3.68 38.85
C ILE A 88 1.28 -4.97 39.60
N ASP A 89 2.36 -4.96 40.37
CA ASP A 89 2.63 -5.93 41.44
C ASP A 89 2.55 -5.10 42.75
N PHE A 90 1.60 -5.44 43.62
CA PHE A 90 1.39 -4.79 44.92
C PHE A 90 2.25 -5.45 46.00
#